data_AF-B1HXW6-F1
#
_entry.id   AF-B1HXW6-F1
#
_cell.length_a   1.000
_cell.length_b   1.000
_cell.length_c   1.000
_cell.angle_alpha   90.00
_cell.angle_beta   90.00
_cell.angle_gamma   90.00
#
_symmetry.space_group_name_H-M   'P 1'
#
loop_
_entity.id
_entity.type
_entity.pdbx_description
1 polymer ?
#
loop_
_entity_poly.entity_id
_entity_poly.type
_entity_poly.pdbx_seq_one_letter_code
_entity_poly.pdbx_strand_id
1 'polypeptide(L)' 'MDYEYTVKFHFNESREEEYKIKTNIGQETFTEEMFNGFNEKPWYTFTETEHFQSILINTKDVYKVSIVQHTIQFD' A
#
# COMPACT_ATOMS: atom_id res chain seq x y z
N MET A 1 5.53 15.93 4.86
CA MET A 1 4.06 15.89 4.96
C MET A 1 3.67 14.43 5.00
N ASP A 2 2.71 14.07 5.85
CA ASP A 2 2.18 12.71 5.86
C ASP A 2 1.06 12.60 4.82
N TYR A 3 1.05 11.50 4.07
CA TYR A 3 0.04 11.17 3.07
C TYR A 3 -0.70 9.90 3.49
N GLU A 4 -1.97 9.81 3.10
CA GLU A 4 -2.78 8.60 3.25
C GLU A 4 -3.24 8.11 1.88
N TYR A 5 -3.09 6.82 1.67
CA TYR A 5 -3.44 6.13 0.43
C TYR A 5 -4.37 4.97 0.72
N THR A 6 -5.43 4.82 -0.08
CA THR A 6 -6.16 3.56 -0.14
C THR A 6 -5.45 2.66 -1.13
N VAL A 7 -4.95 1.52 -0.66
CA VAL A 7 -4.16 0.57 -1.43
C VAL A 7 -4.88 -0.76 -1.46
N LYS A 8 -5.13 -1.29 -2.66
CA LYS A 8 -5.74 -2.58 -2.90
C LYS A 8 -4.72 -3.55 -3.51
N PHE A 9 -4.43 -4.63 -2.79
CA PHE A 9 -3.57 -5.72 -3.22
C PHE A 9 -4.41 -6.82 -3.86
N HIS A 10 -4.00 -7.26 -5.05
CA HIS A 10 -4.65 -8.35 -5.80
C HIS A 10 -3.72 -9.55 -5.80
N PHE A 11 -4.17 -10.67 -5.23
CA PHE A 11 -3.40 -11.89 -5.11
C PHE A 11 -3.87 -12.97 -6.10
N ASN A 12 -2.96 -13.83 -6.55
CA ASN A 12 -3.23 -14.86 -7.57
C ASN A 12 -4.41 -15.80 -7.26
N GLU A 13 -4.78 -15.95 -5.98
CA GLU A 13 -5.87 -16.82 -5.51
C GLU A 13 -7.27 -16.16 -5.50
N SER A 14 -7.48 -15.09 -6.30
CA SER A 14 -8.70 -14.27 -6.25
C SER A 14 -8.96 -13.62 -4.88
N ARG A 15 -7.92 -13.53 -4.04
CA ARG A 15 -7.95 -12.77 -2.81
C ARG A 15 -7.64 -11.32 -3.13
N GLU A 16 -8.42 -10.42 -2.57
CA GLU A 16 -8.16 -8.98 -2.62
C GLU A 16 -8.13 -8.45 -1.19
N GLU A 17 -7.16 -7.61 -0.88
CA GLU A 17 -7.05 -6.95 0.43
C GLU A 17 -6.88 -5.45 0.22
N GLU A 18 -7.66 -4.64 0.94
CA GLU A 18 -7.64 -3.19 0.84
C GLU A 18 -7.29 -2.56 2.19
N TYR A 19 -6.41 -1.55 2.17
CA TYR A 19 -5.89 -0.91 3.37
C TYR A 19 -5.73 0.60 3.18
N LYS A 20 -5.98 1.36 4.23
CA LYS A 20 -5.57 2.77 4.31
C LYS A 20 -4.17 2.85 4.89
N ILE A 21 -3.21 3.25 4.08
CA ILE A 21 -1.80 3.26 4.43
C ILE A 21 -1.31 4.69 4.59
N LYS A 22 -0.70 4.97 5.74
CA LYS A 22 0.03 6.21 5.99
C LYS A 22 1.48 6.08 5.58
N THR A 23 1.99 7.07 4.85
CA THR A 23 3.41 7.16 4.50
C THR A 23 3.87 8.62 4.45
N ASN A 24 5.18 8.84 4.53
CA ASN A 24 5.82 10.15 4.49
C ASN A 24 6.38 10.51 3.11
N ILE A 25 6.18 9.64 2.11
CA ILE A 25 6.60 9.85 0.72
C ILE A 25 5.40 10.17 -0.18
N GLY A 26 5.66 10.94 -1.24
CA GLY A 26 4.62 11.32 -2.21
C GLY A 26 4.18 10.16 -3.11
N GLN A 27 3.08 10.37 -3.84
CA GLN A 27 2.43 9.31 -4.61
C GLN A 27 3.34 8.71 -5.69
N GLU A 28 4.16 9.52 -6.36
CA GLU A 28 5.08 9.06 -7.41
C GLU A 28 6.08 8.04 -6.84
N THR A 29 6.78 8.39 -5.76
CA THR A 29 7.74 7.50 -5.09
C THR A 29 7.06 6.27 -4.50
N PHE A 30 5.92 6.44 -3.83
CA PHE A 30 5.17 5.31 -3.28
C PHE A 30 4.74 4.32 -4.36
N THR A 31 4.23 4.82 -5.48
CA THR A 31 3.80 4.00 -6.61
C THR A 31 5.00 3.27 -7.22
N GLU A 32 6.12 3.96 -7.41
CA GLU A 32 7.36 3.37 -7.92
C GLU A 32 7.88 2.25 -7.01
N GLU A 33 7.92 2.46 -5.69
CA GLU A 33 8.36 1.43 -4.73
C GLU A 33 7.44 0.20 -4.72
N MET A 34 6.14 0.38 -4.91
CA MET A 34 5.18 -0.72 -4.96
C MET A 34 5.28 -1.51 -6.27
N PHE A 35 5.52 -0.85 -7.41
CA PHE A 35 5.65 -1.52 -8.71
C PHE A 35 7.04 -2.14 -8.94
N ASN A 36 8.11 -1.47 -8.50
CA ASN A 36 9.49 -1.98 -8.66
C ASN A 36 9.88 -2.91 -7.51
N GLY A 37 9.55 -2.54 -6.28
CA GLY A 37 10.07 -3.18 -5.07
C GLY A 37 9.41 -4.51 -4.70
N PHE A 38 8.17 -4.77 -5.14
CA PHE A 38 7.49 -6.05 -4.89
C PHE A 38 8.18 -7.25 -5.56
N ASN A 39 8.97 -7.02 -6.60
CA ASN A 39 9.83 -8.06 -7.18
C ASN A 39 11.16 -8.26 -6.43
N GLU A 40 11.60 -7.29 -5.63
CA GLU A 40 12.90 -7.33 -4.96
C GLU A 40 12.83 -7.91 -3.55
N LYS A 41 11.72 -7.69 -2.83
CA LYS A 41 11.54 -8.19 -1.45
C LYS A 41 10.27 -9.03 -1.34
N PRO A 42 10.32 -10.18 -0.65
CA PRO A 42 9.17 -11.06 -0.47
C PRO A 42 8.10 -10.53 0.51
N TRP A 43 8.40 -9.47 1.27
CA TRP A 43 7.48 -8.92 2.28
C TRP A 43 7.64 -7.40 2.40
N TYR A 44 6.52 -6.71 2.63
CA TYR A 44 6.47 -5.28 2.95
C TYR A 44 5.62 -5.02 4.18
N THR A 45 6.02 -4.03 4.98
CA THR A 45 5.28 -3.60 6.16
C THR A 45 4.74 -2.20 5.94
N PHE A 46 3.46 -2.00 6.29
CA PHE A 46 2.80 -0.71 6.20
C PHE A 46 2.13 -0.34 7.52
N THR A 47 2.00 0.96 7.78
CA THR A 47 1.18 1.46 8.88
C THR A 47 -0.23 1.69 8.35
N GLU A 48 -1.16 0.89 8.84
CA GLU A 48 -2.57 0.91 8.47
C GLU A 48 -3.35 1.82 9.43
N THR A 49 -4.14 2.76 8.90
CA THR A 49 -4.73 3.85 9.68
C THR A 49 -6.17 3.64 10.10
N GLU A 50 -6.93 2.75 9.45
CA GLU A 50 -8.31 2.46 9.81
C GLU A 50 -8.40 1.68 11.13
N HIS A 51 -7.50 0.73 11.34
CA HIS A 51 -7.42 -0.09 12.55
C HIS A 51 -6.17 0.20 13.41
N PHE A 52 -5.37 1.20 13.04
CA PHE A 52 -4.17 1.64 13.78
C PHE A 52 -3.19 0.50 14.06
N GLN A 53 -2.88 -0.30 13.04
CA GLN A 53 -2.02 -1.47 13.16
C GLN A 53 -0.94 -1.53 12.08
N SER A 54 0.09 -2.34 12.30
CA SER A 54 1.07 -2.66 11.26
C SER A 54 0.59 -3.89 10.48
N ILE A 55 0.55 -3.78 9.15
CA ILE A 55 0.21 -4.90 8.27
C ILE A 55 1.48 -5.41 7.58
N LEU A 56 1.57 -6.73 7.40
CA LEU A 56 2.65 -7.39 6.68
C LEU A 56 2.06 -8.02 5.41
N ILE A 57 2.49 -7.52 4.25
CA ILE A 57 2.04 -8.01 2.94
C ILE A 57 3.12 -8.91 2.35
N ASN A 58 2.77 -10.16 2.09
CA ASN A 58 3.59 -11.07 1.27
C ASN A 58 3.41 -10.68 -0.20
N THR A 59 4.47 -10.21 -0.83
CA THR A 59 4.43 -9.69 -2.20
C THR A 59 4.53 -10.78 -3.26
N LYS A 60 4.98 -11.98 -2.89
CA LYS A 60 5.19 -13.09 -3.83
C LYS A 60 3.92 -13.47 -4.59
N ASP A 61 2.78 -13.32 -3.93
CA ASP A 61 1.48 -13.72 -4.46
C ASP A 61 0.70 -12.52 -5.03
N VAL A 62 1.21 -11.30 -4.91
CA VAL A 62 0.61 -10.06 -5.43
C VAL A 62 0.96 -9.90 -6.90
N TYR A 63 -0.04 -9.90 -7.77
CA TYR A 63 0.16 -9.67 -9.21
C TYR A 63 -0.28 -8.29 -9.67
N LYS A 64 -1.05 -7.57 -8.84
CA LYS A 64 -1.52 -6.21 -9.14
C LYS A 64 -1.72 -5.41 -7.85
N VAL A 65 -1.44 -4.12 -7.94
CA VAL A 65 -1.66 -3.14 -6.89
C VAL A 65 -2.46 -1.98 -7.47
N SER A 66 -3.52 -1.56 -6.80
CA SER A 66 -4.24 -0.32 -7.11
C SER A 66 -4.03 0.68 -5.98
N ILE A 67 -3.62 1.91 -6.31
CA ILE A 67 -3.36 2.96 -5.33
C ILE A 67 -4.24 4.16 -5.66
N VAL A 68 -5.02 4.61 -4.68
CA VAL A 68 -5.82 5.83 -4.75
C VAL A 68 -5.33 6.77 -3.66
N GLN A 69 -4.78 7.92 -4.05
CA GLN A 69 -4.44 8.96 -3.09
C GLN A 69 -5.74 9.61 -2.59
N HIS A 70 -5.94 9.59 -1.27
CA HIS A 70 -6.95 10.43 -0.64
C HIS A 70 -6.27 11.72 -0.20
N THR A 71 -6.75 12.86 -0.67
CA THR A 71 -6.38 14.16 -0.11
C THR A 71 -7.07 14.26 1.25
N ILE A 72 -6.33 14.12 2.35
CA ILE A 72 -6.85 14.49 3.66
C ILE A 72 -6.97 16.02 3.67
N GLN A 73 -8.18 16.54 3.44
CA GLN A 73 -8.50 17.92 3.77
C GLN A 73 -8.54 18.01 5.30
N PHE A 74 -7.54 18.65 5.89
CA PHE A 74 -7.67 19.17 7.25
C PHE A 74 -8.43 20.49 7.16
N ASP A 75 -9.59 20.56 7.81
CA ASP A 75 -10.30 21.82 8.12
C ASP A 75 -9.50 22.66 9.14
#